data_AF-A0A8J5G5F1-F1
#
_entry.id   AF-A0A8J5G5F1-F1
#
_cell.length_a   1.000
_cell.length_b   1.000
_cell.length_c   1.000
_cell.angle_alpha   90.00
_cell.angle_beta   90.00
_cell.angle_gamma   90.00
#
_symmetry.space_group_name_H-M   'P 1'
#
loop_
_entity.id
_entity.type
_entity.pdbx_description
1 polymer ?
#
loop_
_entity_poly.entity_id
_entity_poly.type
_entity_poly.pdbx_seq_one_letter_code
_entity_poly.pdbx_strand_id
1 'polypeptide(L)'
;MNIEIMRNTLYKAYLEDFCNFCQKLGGATAEIMSDLLAFEADRRAVNITINSIGTELTRDDCRKLYSNFGLLYPYGHEELAICEDIDQVRGVMEKYPPYQSIFAKISYGESQMLDKAFYEEEVKRLCLAFEQQFHYAVFFAYMRLSEQEIRNLMWIPECVAQNQKSRIHDSVVFIF
;
A
#
# COMPACT_ATOMS: atom_id res chain seq x y z
N MET A 1 -3.65 7.52 -24.58
CA MET A 1 -3.02 7.29 -23.25
C MET A 1 -4.06 6.63 -22.37
N ASN A 2 -3.78 5.43 -21.84
CA ASN A 2 -4.72 4.70 -20.99
C ASN A 2 -5.04 5.54 -19.73
N ILE A 3 -6.32 5.67 -19.37
CA ILE A 3 -6.80 6.48 -18.24
C ILE A 3 -6.09 6.07 -16.94
N GLU A 4 -5.79 4.79 -16.77
CA GLU A 4 -5.09 4.28 -15.59
C GLU A 4 -3.63 4.72 -15.51
N ILE A 5 -2.94 4.78 -16.66
CA ILE A 5 -1.57 5.30 -16.73
C ILE A 5 -1.56 6.77 -16.32
N MET A 6 -2.52 7.58 -16.80
CA MET A 6 -2.64 8.98 -16.39
C MET A 6 -2.86 9.13 -14.89
N ARG A 7 -3.77 8.33 -14.31
CA ARG A 7 -4.03 8.30 -12.87
C ARG A 7 -2.75 7.96 -12.11
N ASN A 8 -2.02 6.92 -12.53
CA ASN A 8 -0.79 6.50 -11.86
C ASN A 8 0.30 7.56 -11.93
N THR A 9 0.49 8.21 -13.08
CA THR A 9 1.46 9.30 -13.24
C THR A 9 1.14 10.50 -12.35
N LEU A 10 -0.13 10.90 -12.26
CA LEU A 10 -0.56 12.00 -11.38
C LEU A 10 -0.36 11.65 -9.90
N TYR A 11 -0.73 10.43 -9.50
CA TYR A 11 -0.55 9.98 -8.12
C TYR A 11 0.92 9.89 -7.72
N LYS A 12 1.81 9.45 -8.62
CA LYS A 12 3.26 9.48 -8.41
C LYS A 12 3.73 10.89 -8.08
N ALA A 13 3.40 11.85 -8.94
CA ALA A 13 3.81 13.25 -8.74
C ALA A 13 3.23 13.83 -7.44
N TYR A 14 1.98 13.51 -7.11
CA TYR A 14 1.34 13.89 -5.86
C TYR A 14 2.08 13.33 -4.63
N LEU A 15 2.40 12.03 -4.62
CA LEU A 15 3.09 11.39 -3.49
C LEU A 15 4.48 11.96 -3.29
N GLU A 16 5.22 12.20 -4.36
CA GLU A 16 6.56 12.81 -4.30
C GLU A 16 6.51 14.24 -3.75
N ASP A 17 5.59 15.07 -4.24
CA ASP A 17 5.45 16.45 -3.75
C ASP A 17 4.94 16.50 -2.30
N PHE A 18 4.01 15.61 -1.95
CA PHE A 18 3.50 15.53 -0.58
C PHE A 18 4.56 15.05 0.42
N CYS A 19 5.40 14.08 0.04
CA CYS A 19 6.54 13.66 0.84
C CYS A 19 7.52 14.83 1.06
N ASN A 20 7.86 15.56 -0.01
CA ASN A 20 8.73 16.74 0.07
C ASN A 20 8.12 17.85 0.94
N PHE A 21 6.80 18.04 0.89
CA PHE A 21 6.09 18.96 1.77
C PHE A 21 6.20 18.54 3.25
N CYS A 22 5.94 17.26 3.57
CA CYS A 22 6.09 16.75 4.92
C CYS A 22 7.51 16.91 5.47
N GLN A 23 8.54 16.68 4.63
CA GLN A 23 9.94 16.89 5.01
C GLN A 23 10.24 18.37 5.35
N LYS A 24 9.65 19.32 4.62
CA LYS A 24 9.80 20.77 4.92
C LYS A 24 9.20 21.17 6.27
N LEU A 25 8.18 20.46 6.76
CA LEU A 25 7.58 20.72 8.08
C LEU A 25 8.52 20.31 9.22
N GLY A 26 9.35 19.28 9.00
CA GLY A 26 10.31 18.78 9.98
C GLY A 26 9.67 18.14 11.24
N GLY A 27 10.54 17.82 12.20
CA GLY A 27 10.17 17.23 13.49
C GLY A 27 9.44 15.90 13.38
N ALA A 28 8.61 15.58 14.38
CA ALA A 28 7.83 14.34 14.43
C ALA A 28 6.86 14.21 13.24
N THR A 29 6.36 15.32 12.68
CA THR A 29 5.50 15.27 11.49
C THR A 29 6.23 14.67 10.30
N ALA A 30 7.45 15.14 10.04
CA ALA A 30 8.24 14.65 8.91
C ALA A 30 8.58 13.17 9.07
N GLU A 31 9.00 12.74 10.27
CA GLU A 31 9.38 11.35 10.53
C GLU A 31 8.20 10.39 10.35
N ILE A 32 7.07 10.66 11.01
CA ILE A 32 5.90 9.79 10.96
C ILE A 32 5.28 9.78 9.56
N MET A 33 5.09 10.96 8.94
CA MET A 33 4.51 11.02 7.60
C MET A 33 5.42 10.39 6.55
N SER A 34 6.75 10.49 6.69
CA SER A 34 7.66 9.86 5.73
C SER A 34 7.54 8.33 5.77
N ASP A 35 7.41 7.73 6.95
CA ASP A 35 7.19 6.29 7.09
C ASP A 35 5.83 5.86 6.48
N LEU A 36 4.75 6.61 6.79
CA LEU A 36 3.42 6.33 6.24
C LEU A 36 3.39 6.44 4.70
N LEU A 37 4.00 7.48 4.15
CA LEU A 37 4.04 7.70 2.70
C LEU A 37 4.98 6.73 2.00
N ALA A 38 6.10 6.33 2.63
CA ALA A 38 7.00 5.32 2.09
C ALA A 38 6.28 3.97 1.91
N PHE A 39 5.49 3.57 2.90
CA PHE A 39 4.66 2.37 2.81
C PHE A 39 3.62 2.46 1.68
N GLU A 40 2.94 3.60 1.55
CA GLU A 40 1.96 3.80 0.46
C GLU A 40 2.62 3.78 -0.92
N ALA A 41 3.82 4.36 -1.05
CA ALA A 41 4.60 4.32 -2.29
C ALA A 41 5.00 2.89 -2.67
N ASP A 42 5.54 2.12 -1.71
CA ASP A 42 5.96 0.73 -1.92
C ASP A 42 4.76 -0.18 -2.26
N ARG A 43 3.65 -0.04 -1.52
CA ARG A 43 2.39 -0.74 -1.79
C ARG A 43 1.90 -0.45 -3.20
N ARG A 44 1.96 0.81 -3.63
CA ARG A 44 1.55 1.19 -4.99
C ARG A 44 2.46 0.56 -6.05
N ALA A 45 3.77 0.53 -5.82
CA ALA A 45 4.71 -0.11 -6.73
C ALA A 45 4.40 -1.60 -6.90
N VAL A 46 4.12 -2.31 -5.79
CA VAL A 46 3.71 -3.72 -5.81
C VAL A 46 2.39 -3.90 -6.58
N ASN A 47 1.38 -3.09 -6.28
CA ASN A 47 0.07 -3.20 -6.93
C ASN A 47 0.12 -2.89 -8.43
N ILE A 48 0.92 -1.90 -8.84
CA ILE A 48 1.14 -1.62 -10.27
C ILE A 48 1.81 -2.83 -10.94
N THR A 49 2.82 -3.41 -10.29
CA THR A 49 3.54 -4.58 -10.82
C THR A 49 2.59 -5.76 -11.01
N ILE A 50 1.85 -6.15 -9.97
CA ILE A 50 0.91 -7.28 -10.03
C ILE A 50 -0.15 -7.08 -11.10
N ASN A 51 -0.75 -5.88 -11.17
CA ASN A 51 -1.79 -5.58 -12.15
C ASN A 51 -1.25 -5.43 -13.59
N SER A 52 0.05 -5.21 -13.75
CA SER A 52 0.70 -5.13 -15.07
C SER A 52 1.05 -6.50 -15.65
N ILE A 53 1.11 -7.55 -14.83
CA ILE A 53 1.40 -8.92 -15.29
C ILE A 53 0.33 -9.36 -16.29
N GLY A 54 0.76 -9.80 -17.48
CA GLY A 54 -0.13 -10.24 -18.55
C GLY A 54 -0.77 -9.11 -19.37
N THR A 55 -0.36 -7.86 -19.16
CA THR A 55 -0.77 -6.70 -19.97
C THR A 55 0.30 -6.32 -21.00
N GLU A 56 -0.03 -5.43 -21.95
CA GLU A 56 0.92 -4.90 -22.94
C GLU A 56 1.88 -3.83 -22.38
N LEU A 57 1.87 -3.58 -21.07
CA LEU A 57 2.70 -2.55 -20.45
C LEU A 57 4.18 -3.00 -20.42
N THR A 58 5.07 -2.17 -20.96
CA THR A 58 6.50 -2.47 -20.94
C THR A 58 7.09 -2.29 -19.54
N ARG A 59 8.19 -3.01 -19.25
CA ARG A 59 8.92 -2.91 -17.97
C ARG A 59 9.39 -1.49 -17.69
N ASP A 60 9.87 -0.78 -18.72
CA ASP A 60 10.32 0.61 -18.62
C ASP A 60 9.17 1.57 -18.31
N ASP A 61 7.98 1.34 -18.88
CA ASP A 61 6.81 2.15 -18.58
C ASP A 61 6.27 1.87 -17.18
N CYS A 62 6.33 0.61 -16.72
CA CYS A 62 5.98 0.24 -15.34
C CYS A 62 6.88 0.98 -14.33
N ARG A 63 8.20 0.98 -14.58
CA ARG A 63 9.17 1.70 -13.74
C ARG A 63 8.91 3.20 -13.64
N LYS A 64 8.47 3.84 -14.74
CA LYS A 64 8.13 5.27 -14.73
C LYS A 64 6.96 5.61 -13.80
N LEU A 65 6.11 4.64 -13.47
CA LEU A 65 4.94 4.83 -12.61
C LEU A 65 5.24 4.69 -11.11
N TYR A 66 6.39 4.16 -10.72
CA TYR A 66 6.79 4.04 -9.31
C TYR A 66 7.28 5.39 -8.76
N SER A 67 6.90 5.73 -7.53
CA SER A 67 7.40 6.92 -6.83
C SER A 67 8.90 6.79 -6.54
N ASN A 68 9.66 7.87 -6.62
CA ASN A 68 11.12 7.84 -6.41
C ASN A 68 11.54 7.90 -4.92
N PHE A 69 10.77 7.26 -4.04
CA PHE A 69 11.02 7.16 -2.60
C PHE A 69 10.30 5.93 -2.04
N GLY A 70 10.62 5.55 -0.80
CA GLY A 70 10.14 4.31 -0.19
C GLY A 70 11.31 3.37 0.11
N LEU A 71 11.01 2.21 0.69
CA LEU A 71 12.02 1.21 1.02
C LEU A 71 12.50 0.45 -0.24
N LEU A 72 11.63 0.34 -1.24
CA LEU A 72 11.93 -0.37 -2.48
C LEU A 72 12.75 0.47 -3.47
N TYR A 73 12.80 1.79 -3.29
CA TYR A 73 13.60 2.65 -4.14
C TYR A 73 15.10 2.63 -3.72
N PRO A 74 16.06 2.49 -4.66
CA PRO A 74 15.89 2.26 -6.10
C PRO A 74 15.90 0.78 -6.49
N TYR A 75 16.58 -0.09 -5.73
CA TYR A 75 16.92 -1.45 -6.16
C TYR A 75 15.72 -2.39 -6.24
N GLY A 76 14.78 -2.28 -5.31
CA GLY A 76 13.55 -3.08 -5.32
C GLY A 76 12.66 -2.75 -6.51
N HIS A 77 12.69 -1.51 -7.02
CA HIS A 77 11.99 -1.15 -8.25
C HIS A 77 12.58 -1.81 -9.50
N GLU A 78 13.90 -1.97 -9.54
CA GLU A 78 14.57 -2.66 -10.66
C GLU A 78 14.19 -4.13 -10.69
N GLU A 79 14.14 -4.76 -9.53
CA GLU A 79 13.72 -6.15 -9.40
C GLU A 79 12.21 -6.32 -9.66
N LEU A 80 11.35 -5.42 -9.16
CA LEU A 80 9.91 -5.47 -9.42
C LEU A 80 9.58 -5.30 -10.90
N ALA A 81 10.28 -4.42 -11.62
CA ALA A 81 10.02 -4.16 -13.03
C ALA A 81 10.30 -5.36 -13.94
N ILE A 82 11.11 -6.34 -13.48
CA ILE A 82 11.41 -7.56 -14.24
C ILE A 82 10.53 -8.75 -13.85
N CYS A 83 9.70 -8.64 -12.81
CA CYS A 83 8.84 -9.72 -12.36
C CYS A 83 7.76 -10.07 -13.40
N GLU A 84 7.59 -11.36 -13.67
CA GLU A 84 6.60 -11.89 -14.62
C GLU A 84 5.47 -12.67 -13.94
N ASP A 85 5.61 -12.98 -12.66
CA ASP A 85 4.62 -13.70 -11.86
C ASP A 85 4.59 -13.18 -10.41
N ILE A 86 3.56 -13.59 -9.67
CA ILE A 86 3.34 -13.17 -8.27
C ILE A 86 4.41 -13.75 -7.34
N ASP A 87 4.95 -14.93 -7.64
CA ASP A 87 5.97 -15.59 -6.81
C ASP A 87 7.31 -14.84 -6.88
N GLN A 88 7.66 -14.28 -8.02
CA GLN A 88 8.80 -13.39 -8.20
C GLN A 88 8.61 -12.08 -7.42
N VAL A 89 7.42 -11.46 -7.50
CA VAL A 89 7.10 -10.26 -6.69
C VAL A 89 7.26 -10.57 -5.20
N ARG A 90 6.76 -11.71 -4.73
CA ARG A 90 6.94 -12.18 -3.35
C ARG A 90 8.43 -12.34 -3.01
N GLY A 91 9.21 -12.97 -3.88
CA GLY A 91 10.65 -13.17 -3.66
C GLY A 91 11.43 -11.85 -3.54
N VAL A 92 11.02 -10.79 -4.24
CA VAL A 92 11.58 -9.45 -4.07
C VAL A 92 11.18 -8.86 -2.72
N MET A 93 9.89 -8.92 -2.35
CA MET A 93 9.39 -8.36 -1.08
C MET A 93 9.97 -9.06 0.14
N GLU A 94 10.23 -10.37 0.08
CA GLU A 94 10.85 -11.15 1.15
C GLU A 94 12.32 -10.76 1.42
N LYS A 95 12.98 -9.99 0.54
CA LYS A 95 14.32 -9.44 0.83
C LYS A 95 14.27 -8.30 1.85
N TYR A 96 13.12 -7.70 2.05
CA TYR A 96 12.93 -6.52 2.90
C TYR A 96 12.25 -6.92 4.22
N PRO A 97 12.95 -6.82 5.37
CA PRO A 97 12.44 -7.31 6.66
C PRO A 97 11.04 -6.80 7.06
N PRO A 98 10.67 -5.52 6.82
CA PRO A 98 9.31 -5.04 7.12
C PRO A 98 8.23 -5.77 6.33
N TYR A 99 8.51 -6.15 5.08
CA TYR A 99 7.57 -6.81 4.18
C TYR A 99 7.59 -8.33 4.30
N GLN A 100 8.68 -8.94 4.78
CA GLN A 100 8.76 -10.38 5.05
C GLN A 100 7.57 -10.91 5.86
N SER A 101 7.23 -10.20 6.94
CA SER A 101 6.14 -10.63 7.84
C SER A 101 4.76 -10.59 7.18
N ILE A 102 4.56 -9.73 6.19
CA ILE A 102 3.33 -9.62 5.39
C ILE A 102 3.22 -10.82 4.46
N PHE A 103 4.30 -11.12 3.74
CA PHE A 103 4.32 -12.20 2.75
C PHE A 103 4.44 -13.60 3.35
N ALA A 104 5.06 -13.74 4.53
CA ALA A 104 5.12 -15.01 5.26
C ALA A 104 3.74 -15.54 5.70
N LYS A 105 2.77 -14.63 5.91
CA LYS A 105 1.39 -14.98 6.27
C LYS A 105 0.54 -15.41 5.08
N ILE A 106 1.01 -15.19 3.86
CA ILE A 106 0.26 -15.46 2.63
C ILE A 106 0.68 -16.83 2.11
N SER A 107 -0.28 -17.76 1.98
CA SER A 107 -0.03 -19.04 1.30
C SER A 107 0.08 -18.84 -0.22
N TYR A 108 0.85 -19.70 -0.88
CA TYR A 108 1.03 -19.67 -2.34
C TYR A 108 -0.35 -19.67 -3.05
N GLY A 109 -0.61 -18.65 -3.88
CA GLY A 109 -1.80 -18.57 -4.74
C GLY A 109 -2.96 -17.68 -4.26
N GLU A 110 -2.87 -17.05 -3.09
CA GLU A 110 -3.97 -16.23 -2.53
C GLU A 110 -3.74 -14.72 -2.67
N SER A 111 -3.86 -14.18 -3.90
CA SER A 111 -3.68 -12.73 -4.13
C SER A 111 -4.67 -11.86 -3.35
N GLN A 112 -5.89 -12.35 -3.07
CA GLN A 112 -6.87 -11.65 -2.24
C GLN A 112 -6.41 -11.46 -0.79
N MET A 113 -5.52 -12.31 -0.28
CA MET A 113 -4.94 -12.13 1.05
C MET A 113 -3.87 -11.04 1.10
N LEU A 114 -3.25 -10.70 -0.04
CA LEU A 114 -2.21 -9.69 -0.08
C LEU A 114 -2.75 -8.28 0.18
N ASP A 115 -3.84 -7.91 -0.46
CA ASP A 115 -4.48 -6.62 -0.23
C ASP A 115 -4.92 -6.47 1.23
N LYS A 116 -5.50 -7.53 1.81
CA LYS A 116 -5.86 -7.54 3.23
C LYS A 116 -4.64 -7.34 4.11
N ALA A 117 -3.55 -8.07 3.87
CA ALA A 117 -2.34 -7.96 4.66
C ALA A 117 -1.72 -6.55 4.57
N PHE A 118 -1.78 -5.91 3.40
CA PHE A 118 -1.40 -4.51 3.26
C PHE A 118 -2.30 -3.56 4.05
N TYR A 119 -3.62 -3.77 4.04
CA TYR A 119 -4.53 -2.96 4.85
C TYR A 119 -4.31 -3.14 6.36
N GLU A 120 -4.04 -4.37 6.82
CA GLU A 120 -3.72 -4.63 8.22
C GLU A 120 -2.44 -3.91 8.67
N GLU A 121 -1.38 -3.97 7.86
CA GLU A 121 -0.13 -3.26 8.14
C GLU A 121 -0.31 -1.73 8.03
N GLU A 122 -1.11 -1.25 7.07
CA GLU A 122 -1.48 0.17 6.95
C GLU A 122 -2.15 0.66 8.24
N VAL A 123 -3.21 -0.03 8.69
CA VAL A 123 -3.95 0.33 9.91
C VAL A 123 -3.02 0.32 11.12
N LYS A 124 -2.17 -0.69 11.26
CA LYS A 124 -1.19 -0.76 12.35
C LYS A 124 -0.29 0.47 12.38
N ARG A 125 0.26 0.89 11.24
CA ARG A 125 1.13 2.09 11.14
C ARG A 125 0.35 3.37 11.43
N LEU A 126 -0.88 3.48 10.96
CA LEU A 126 -1.75 4.63 11.24
C LEU A 126 -2.08 4.71 12.74
N CYS A 127 -2.31 3.58 13.42
CA CYS A 127 -2.53 3.56 14.86
C CYS A 127 -1.27 4.00 15.64
N LEU A 128 -0.08 3.57 15.22
CA LEU A 128 1.18 4.02 15.84
C LEU A 128 1.40 5.53 15.72
N ALA A 129 0.84 6.18 14.70
CA ALA A 129 0.88 7.63 14.58
C ALA A 129 0.17 8.35 15.75
N PHE A 130 -0.72 7.70 16.49
CA PHE A 130 -1.38 8.28 17.66
C PHE A 130 -0.58 8.13 18.97
N GLU A 131 0.55 7.40 18.96
CA GLU A 131 1.41 7.27 20.14
C GLU A 131 2.24 8.53 20.43
N GLN A 132 2.47 9.36 19.41
CA GLN A 132 3.15 10.64 19.56
C GLN A 132 2.16 11.81 19.64
N GLN A 133 2.60 12.94 20.18
CA GLN A 133 1.81 14.17 20.31
C GLN A 133 2.47 15.32 19.54
N PHE A 134 1.68 16.36 19.25
CA PHE A 134 2.13 17.61 18.61
C PHE A 134 2.74 17.43 17.20
N HIS A 135 2.11 16.60 16.36
CA HIS A 135 2.46 16.46 14.95
C HIS A 135 1.19 16.42 14.07
N TYR A 136 1.31 16.79 12.81
CA TYR A 136 0.16 16.84 11.89
C TYR A 136 -0.24 15.47 11.32
N ALA A 137 0.61 14.45 11.48
CA ALA A 137 0.31 13.10 10.98
C ALA A 137 -0.97 12.50 11.59
N VAL A 138 -1.39 12.93 12.77
CA VAL A 138 -2.66 12.48 13.40
C VAL A 138 -3.88 12.76 12.53
N PHE A 139 -3.91 13.88 11.79
CA PHE A 139 -5.03 14.21 10.92
C PHE A 139 -5.09 13.28 9.70
N PHE A 140 -3.91 12.98 9.12
CA PHE A 140 -3.79 12.03 8.03
C PHE A 140 -4.21 10.62 8.49
N ALA A 141 -3.70 10.19 9.65
CA ALA A 141 -4.02 8.90 10.24
C ALA A 141 -5.52 8.75 10.53
N TYR A 142 -6.13 9.78 11.14
CA TYR A 142 -7.56 9.80 11.41
C TYR A 142 -8.40 9.62 10.14
N MET A 143 -8.12 10.40 9.10
CA MET A 143 -8.86 10.31 7.83
C MET A 143 -8.75 8.92 7.20
N ARG A 144 -7.55 8.33 7.17
CA ARG A 144 -7.32 6.99 6.60
C ARG A 144 -7.99 5.88 7.41
N LEU A 145 -7.97 5.98 8.74
CA LEU A 145 -8.69 5.02 9.60
C LEU A 145 -10.20 5.13 9.42
N SER A 146 -10.75 6.34 9.28
CA SER A 146 -12.18 6.53 8.98
C SER A 146 -12.57 5.94 7.61
N GLU A 147 -11.72 6.05 6.59
CA GLU A 147 -11.94 5.38 5.30
C GLU A 147 -11.98 3.85 5.44
N GLN A 148 -11.10 3.27 6.27
CA GLN A 148 -11.10 1.84 6.55
C GLN A 148 -12.36 1.41 7.33
N GLU A 149 -12.83 2.22 8.27
CA GLU A 149 -14.07 1.98 9.00
C GLU A 149 -15.26 1.92 8.04
N ILE A 150 -15.37 2.89 7.12
CA ILE A 150 -16.41 2.89 6.09
C ILE A 150 -16.32 1.63 5.23
N ARG A 151 -15.11 1.21 4.83
CA ARG A 151 -14.92 -0.03 4.05
C ARG A 151 -15.42 -1.26 4.79
N ASN A 152 -15.11 -1.38 6.09
CA ASN A 152 -15.63 -2.46 6.94
C ASN A 152 -17.16 -2.42 7.02
N LEU A 153 -17.74 -1.24 7.22
CA LEU A 153 -19.19 -1.02 7.30
C LEU A 153 -19.92 -1.26 5.97
N MET A 154 -19.23 -1.17 4.83
CA MET A 154 -19.81 -1.54 3.53
C MET A 154 -19.76 -3.05 3.29
N TRP A 155 -18.68 -3.72 3.69
CA TRP A 155 -18.48 -5.15 3.48
C TRP A 155 -19.46 -6.03 4.29
N ILE A 156 -19.68 -5.70 5.56
CA ILE A 156 -20.52 -6.51 6.46
C ILE A 156 -21.97 -6.60 5.94
N PRO A 157 -22.66 -5.48 5.62
CA PRO A 157 -24.00 -5.52 5.06
C PRO A 157 -24.07 -6.21 3.70
N GLU A 158 -23.04 -6.08 2.86
CA GLU A 158 -22.99 -6.76 1.56
C GLU A 158 -22.97 -8.28 1.74
N CYS A 159 -22.14 -8.80 2.64
CA CYS A 159 -22.11 -10.23 2.98
C CYS A 159 -23.45 -10.72 3.54
N VAL A 160 -24.13 -9.90 4.36
CA VAL A 160 -25.45 -10.22 4.91
C VAL A 160 -26.51 -10.23 3.82
N ALA A 161 -26.51 -9.23 2.93
CA ALA A 161 -27.46 -9.13 1.82
C ALA A 161 -27.33 -10.28 0.81
N GLN A 162 -26.10 -10.73 0.56
CA GLN A 162 -25.79 -11.88 -0.31
C GLN A 162 -25.91 -13.24 0.39
N ASN A 163 -26.29 -13.25 1.68
CA ASN A 163 -26.38 -14.46 2.52
C ASN A 163 -25.06 -15.25 2.61
N GLN A 164 -23.91 -14.59 2.44
CA GLN A 164 -22.55 -15.17 2.54
C GLN A 164 -21.92 -14.88 3.91
N LYS A 165 -22.63 -15.23 4.99
CA LYS A 165 -22.23 -14.89 6.36
C LYS A 165 -20.88 -15.50 6.79
N SER A 166 -20.46 -16.59 6.16
CA SER A 166 -19.16 -17.23 6.43
C SER A 166 -17.97 -16.38 6.01
N ARG A 167 -18.14 -15.44 5.07
CA ARG A 167 -17.07 -14.63 4.48
C ARG A 167 -16.91 -13.24 5.09
N ILE A 168 -17.68 -12.95 6.14
CA ILE A 168 -17.63 -11.65 6.82
C ILE A 168 -16.21 -11.35 7.30
N HIS A 169 -15.50 -12.36 7.82
CA HIS A 169 -14.13 -12.21 8.34
C HIS A 169 -13.05 -12.10 7.25
N ASP A 170 -13.38 -12.34 5.97
CA ASP A 170 -12.42 -12.37 4.89
C ASP A 170 -11.81 -10.98 4.66
N SER A 171 -12.64 -9.93 4.60
CA SER A 171 -12.19 -8.57 4.22
C SER A 171 -12.20 -7.55 5.36
N VAL A 172 -12.73 -7.89 6.54
CA VAL A 172 -12.75 -6.98 7.69
C VAL A 172 -11.34 -6.83 8.25
N VAL A 173 -10.91 -5.59 8.43
CA VAL A 173 -9.63 -5.23 9.08
C VAL A 173 -9.93 -4.51 10.38
N PHE A 174 -9.47 -5.05 11.50
CA PHE A 174 -9.72 -4.47 12.81
C PHE A 174 -8.83 -3.24 13.04
N ILE A 175 -9.46 -2.16 13.50
CA ILE A 175 -8.78 -0.88 13.82
C ILE A 175 -8.43 -0.81 15.33
N PHE A 176 -9.08 -1.65 16.15
CA PHE A 176 -8.89 -1.78 17.60
C PHE A 176 -8.98 -3.26 18.03
#